data_AF-A0AAV8Q9Z6-F1
#
_entry.id   AF-A0AAV8Q9Z6-F1
#
_cell.length_a   1.000
_cell.length_b   1.000
_cell.length_c   1.000
_cell.angle_alpha   90.00
_cell.angle_beta   90.00
_cell.angle_gamma   90.00
#
_symmetry.space_group_name_H-M   'P 1'
#
loop_
_entity.id
_entity.type
_entity.pdbx_description
1 polymer ?
#
loop_
_entity_poly.entity_id
_entity_poly.type
_entity_poly.pdbx_seq_one_letter_code
_entity_poly.pdbx_strand_id
1 'polypeptide(L)'
;MGKMVDLEEGLELVQKGITKLTNILEGRTEQSFTIGERVMLYTTIFDLATREHPHNHSQVLYDKYRESLEEYLTSEVLPALSEKHNEFMLLELSLLTCLRQLVYQLVKDEARDTVISLIHREGEGEQVDKTLLKNVLKVFLEIGSGKTRYYETDFEAHMLRETSTYYSQKASIWIVEDSCPDYMLKAEECLKREKDRVLHYLHRTSEPKLLQITGPPIWSTRHEEQVEDEILSAYANQLLENETSGCHVLFRDKKVDDLSRMCRLFYKIPSGMNLISEIFKQHVTAEFTVLVRSVIELNSKYLALSNDCFQSNSPLLTPLEEVFEVFCNKGFSGDSSVELLASLWDNTLKKGGTKNPSEAVEETIEKDSSYVDITLSQTVKLLALHQRERLCLPNSIEKKLNRRLLFDRSANGDCERSMLTKLKRQFGWGLKATWNGRWRAWLVGSFILIPYDLID
;
A
#
# COMPACT_ATOMS: atom_id res chain seq x y z
N MET A 1 6.16 -47.88 43.25
CA MET A 1 5.01 -48.17 42.38
C MET A 1 3.77 -47.93 43.24
N GLY A 2 3.25 -46.69 43.21
CA GLY A 2 2.09 -46.31 44.02
C GLY A 2 0.85 -47.05 43.52
N LYS A 3 -0.05 -47.44 44.42
CA LYS A 3 -1.33 -48.06 44.06
C LYS A 3 -2.01 -47.23 42.98
N MET A 4 -2.37 -47.86 41.85
CA MET A 4 -3.26 -47.26 40.86
C MET A 4 -4.61 -47.00 41.54
N VAL A 5 -5.04 -45.74 41.56
CA VAL A 5 -6.40 -45.37 42.00
C VAL A 5 -7.37 -45.78 40.89
N ASP A 6 -8.33 -46.63 41.22
CA ASP A 6 -9.36 -47.04 40.28
C ASP A 6 -10.29 -45.87 39.92
N LEU A 7 -10.96 -45.90 38.77
CA LEU A 7 -11.87 -44.82 38.36
C LEU A 7 -12.99 -44.61 39.38
N GLU A 8 -13.56 -45.69 39.92
CA GLU A 8 -14.66 -45.62 40.87
C GLU A 8 -14.20 -45.02 42.21
N GLU A 9 -13.06 -45.50 42.72
CA GLU A 9 -12.41 -44.97 43.93
C GLU A 9 -12.03 -43.49 43.78
N GLY A 10 -11.51 -43.11 42.61
CA GLY A 10 -11.13 -41.73 42.32
C GLY A 10 -12.34 -40.80 42.20
N LEU A 11 -13.44 -41.24 41.58
CA LEU A 11 -14.67 -40.47 41.50
C LEU A 11 -15.34 -40.31 42.87
N GLU A 12 -15.28 -41.32 43.76
CA GLU A 12 -15.73 -41.18 45.14
C GLU A 12 -14.93 -40.13 45.93
N LEU A 13 -13.60 -40.11 45.76
CA LEU A 13 -12.74 -39.11 46.39
C LEU A 13 -13.07 -37.70 45.90
N VAL A 14 -13.26 -37.54 44.59
CA VAL A 14 -13.69 -36.28 43.98
C VAL A 14 -15.05 -35.85 44.51
N GLN A 15 -16.02 -36.77 44.60
CA GLN A 15 -17.35 -36.48 45.15
C GLN A 15 -17.29 -36.04 46.62
N LYS A 16 -16.47 -36.70 47.45
CA LYS A 16 -16.24 -36.27 48.85
C LYS A 16 -15.64 -34.87 48.92
N GLY A 17 -14.71 -34.55 48.02
CA GLY A 17 -14.16 -33.21 47.85
C GLY A 17 -15.24 -32.18 47.49
N ILE A 18 -16.10 -32.50 46.52
CA ILE A 18 -17.21 -31.64 46.10
C ILE A 18 -18.18 -31.41 47.26
N THR A 19 -18.62 -32.47 47.96
CA THR A 19 -19.53 -32.33 49.11
C THR A 19 -18.96 -31.46 50.22
N LYS A 20 -17.67 -31.64 50.54
CA LYS A 20 -16.99 -30.79 51.54
C LYS A 20 -16.93 -29.34 51.08
N LEU A 21 -16.65 -29.08 49.81
CA LEU A 21 -16.66 -27.74 49.23
C LEU A 21 -18.05 -27.11 49.31
N THR A 22 -19.11 -27.85 48.95
CA THR A 22 -20.51 -27.40 49.06
C THR A 22 -20.86 -27.03 50.49
N ASN A 23 -20.51 -27.87 51.48
CA ASN A 23 -20.77 -27.56 52.89
C ASN A 23 -20.07 -26.27 53.36
N ILE A 24 -18.83 -26.03 52.92
CA ILE A 24 -18.08 -24.80 53.22
C ILE A 24 -18.78 -23.59 52.57
N LEU A 25 -19.20 -23.70 51.31
CA LEU A 25 -19.87 -22.62 50.57
C LEU A 25 -21.22 -22.24 51.19
N GLU A 26 -21.98 -23.22 51.68
CA GLU A 26 -23.25 -23.01 52.38
C GLU A 26 -23.09 -22.58 53.85
N GLY A 27 -21.86 -22.36 54.31
CA GLY A 27 -21.58 -21.93 55.69
C GLY A 27 -21.96 -22.97 56.75
N ARG A 28 -22.09 -24.25 56.36
CA ARG A 28 -22.33 -25.37 57.28
C ARG A 28 -21.06 -25.61 58.12
N THR A 29 -21.18 -26.22 59.29
CA THR A 29 -20.03 -26.48 60.19
C THR A 29 -19.09 -27.52 59.60
N GLU A 30 -18.20 -27.08 58.73
CA GLU A 30 -17.22 -27.90 58.01
C GLU A 30 -15.84 -27.22 58.08
N GLN A 31 -14.79 -28.00 58.31
CA GLN A 31 -13.43 -27.45 58.37
C GLN A 31 -12.90 -27.16 56.96
N SER A 32 -12.17 -26.05 56.80
CA SER A 32 -11.48 -25.72 55.54
C SER A 32 -10.54 -26.84 55.09
N PHE A 33 -10.35 -26.99 53.78
CA PHE A 33 -9.43 -28.00 53.25
C PHE A 33 -8.00 -27.85 53.78
N THR A 34 -7.47 -28.95 54.32
CA THR A 34 -6.06 -29.07 54.66
C THR A 34 -5.20 -29.13 53.38
N ILE A 35 -3.89 -28.88 53.52
CA ILE A 35 -2.95 -29.00 52.40
C ILE A 35 -2.92 -30.45 51.87
N GLY A 36 -2.94 -31.43 52.78
CA GLY A 36 -2.94 -32.85 52.43
C GLY A 36 -4.16 -33.26 51.59
N GLU A 37 -5.36 -32.78 51.97
CA GLU A 37 -6.59 -33.04 51.21
C GLU A 37 -6.55 -32.41 49.81
N ARG A 38 -6.05 -31.18 49.69
CA ARG A 38 -5.89 -30.50 48.39
C ARG A 38 -4.93 -31.25 47.47
N VAL A 39 -3.77 -31.66 48.00
CA VAL A 39 -2.78 -32.42 47.24
C VAL A 39 -3.35 -33.76 46.80
N MET A 40 -4.08 -34.45 47.67
CA MET A 40 -4.71 -35.74 47.36
C MET A 40 -5.78 -35.61 46.26
N LEU A 41 -6.68 -34.63 46.34
CA LEU A 41 -7.68 -34.37 45.31
C LEU A 41 -7.04 -33.99 43.96
N TYR A 42 -6.06 -33.07 43.98
CA TYR A 42 -5.37 -32.64 42.77
C TYR A 42 -4.63 -33.81 42.09
N THR A 43 -3.89 -34.59 42.87
CA THR A 43 -3.14 -35.76 42.36
C THR A 43 -4.09 -36.79 41.79
N THR A 44 -5.23 -37.07 42.45
CA THR A 44 -6.24 -38.01 41.96
C THR A 44 -6.84 -37.58 40.63
N ILE A 45 -7.20 -36.29 40.49
CA ILE A 45 -7.75 -35.74 39.24
C ILE A 45 -6.69 -35.79 38.13
N PHE A 46 -5.45 -35.40 38.44
CA PHE A 46 -4.34 -35.43 37.49
C PHE A 46 -4.05 -36.86 36.98
N ASP A 47 -3.98 -37.84 37.89
CA ASP A 47 -3.71 -39.24 37.57
C ASP A 47 -4.82 -39.90 36.77
N LEU A 48 -6.07 -39.42 36.86
CA LEU A 48 -7.20 -39.89 36.06
C LEU A 48 -7.29 -39.22 34.68
N ALA A 49 -6.89 -37.95 34.59
CA ALA A 49 -6.98 -37.14 33.36
C ALA A 49 -5.80 -37.36 32.40
N THR A 50 -4.62 -37.77 32.90
CA THR A 50 -3.37 -37.87 32.11
C THR A 50 -3.05 -39.29 31.60
N ARG A 51 -3.96 -40.25 31.75
CA ARG A 51 -3.76 -41.64 31.27
C ARG A 51 -3.82 -41.73 29.75
N GLU A 52 -3.03 -42.63 29.17
CA GLU A 52 -3.04 -42.93 27.74
C GLU A 52 -4.31 -43.72 27.33
N HIS A 53 -4.77 -43.51 26.10
CA HIS A 53 -5.96 -44.17 25.54
C HIS A 53 -5.81 -45.70 25.60
N PRO A 54 -6.83 -46.48 26.02
CA PRO A 54 -8.24 -46.15 26.24
C PRO A 54 -8.62 -45.76 27.69
N HIS A 55 -7.65 -45.53 28.56
CA HIS A 55 -7.88 -45.28 29.99
C HIS A 55 -7.91 -43.79 30.36
N ASN A 56 -8.00 -42.90 29.37
CA ASN A 56 -8.15 -41.47 29.60
C ASN A 56 -9.58 -41.18 30.09
N HIS A 57 -9.70 -40.78 31.36
CA HIS A 57 -11.00 -40.51 31.99
C HIS A 57 -11.32 -39.00 32.08
N SER A 58 -10.59 -38.15 31.35
CA SER A 58 -10.80 -36.70 31.34
C SER A 58 -12.24 -36.31 30.98
N GLN A 59 -12.84 -36.97 29.97
CA GLN A 59 -14.23 -36.70 29.58
C GLN A 59 -15.21 -37.01 30.72
N VAL A 60 -15.04 -38.15 31.40
CA VAL A 60 -15.89 -38.56 32.54
C VAL A 60 -15.74 -37.58 33.70
N LEU A 61 -14.53 -37.08 33.95
CA LEU A 61 -14.28 -36.04 34.97
C LEU A 61 -14.95 -34.71 34.61
N TYR A 62 -14.93 -34.32 33.34
CA TYR A 62 -15.63 -33.12 32.85
C TYR A 62 -17.14 -33.25 32.96
N ASP A 63 -17.70 -34.40 32.59
CA ASP A 63 -19.12 -34.68 32.71
C ASP A 63 -19.53 -34.65 34.19
N LYS A 64 -18.74 -35.27 35.08
CA LYS A 64 -18.96 -35.25 36.52
C LYS A 64 -18.89 -33.84 37.12
N TYR A 65 -17.95 -33.02 36.68
CA TYR A 65 -17.85 -31.61 37.08
C TYR A 65 -19.09 -30.83 36.67
N ARG A 66 -19.54 -30.99 35.41
CA ARG A 66 -20.74 -30.35 34.89
C ARG A 66 -21.98 -30.76 35.68
N GLU A 67 -22.20 -32.05 35.86
CA GLU A 67 -23.32 -32.59 36.63
C GLU A 67 -23.34 -32.05 38.06
N SER A 68 -22.19 -32.06 38.74
CA SER A 68 -22.09 -31.58 40.12
C SER A 68 -22.39 -30.07 40.23
N LEU A 69 -22.00 -29.30 39.23
CA LEU A 69 -22.27 -27.86 39.17
C LEU A 69 -23.74 -27.58 38.87
N GLU A 70 -24.35 -28.30 37.92
CA GLU A 70 -25.77 -28.20 37.61
C GLU A 70 -26.65 -28.63 38.79
N GLU A 71 -26.26 -29.72 39.48
CA GLU A 71 -26.94 -30.19 40.68
C GLU A 71 -26.89 -29.13 41.78
N TYR A 72 -25.71 -28.61 42.11
CA TYR A 72 -25.56 -27.55 43.13
C TYR A 72 -26.39 -26.29 42.79
N LEU A 73 -26.37 -25.87 41.53
CA LEU A 73 -27.16 -24.73 41.06
C LEU A 73 -28.67 -24.98 41.19
N THR A 74 -29.12 -26.22 40.96
CA THR A 74 -30.55 -26.57 40.96
C THR A 74 -31.09 -26.91 42.35
N SER A 75 -30.29 -27.53 43.21
CA SER A 75 -30.75 -28.08 44.49
C SER A 75 -30.54 -27.14 45.68
N GLU A 76 -29.47 -26.35 45.67
CA GLU A 76 -29.12 -25.47 46.81
C GLU A 76 -29.31 -24.00 46.42
N VAL A 77 -28.75 -23.60 45.26
CA VAL A 77 -28.78 -22.19 44.84
C VAL A 77 -30.18 -21.76 44.41
N LEU A 78 -30.81 -22.43 43.44
CA LEU A 78 -32.15 -22.05 42.94
C LEU A 78 -33.25 -22.02 44.03
N PRO A 79 -33.38 -23.01 44.93
CA PRO A 79 -34.41 -22.99 45.97
C PRO A 79 -34.16 -21.93 47.04
N ALA A 80 -32.91 -21.76 47.50
CA ALA A 80 -32.55 -20.72 48.46
C ALA A 80 -32.78 -19.30 47.90
N LEU A 81 -32.68 -19.14 46.58
CA LEU A 81 -32.99 -17.91 45.85
C LEU A 81 -34.51 -17.71 45.66
N SER A 82 -35.29 -18.79 45.46
CA SER A 82 -36.74 -18.71 45.24
C SER A 82 -37.53 -18.24 46.47
N GLU A 83 -37.02 -18.44 47.69
CA GLU A 83 -37.67 -18.05 48.94
C GLU A 83 -37.44 -16.56 49.32
N LYS A 84 -36.54 -15.84 48.64
CA LYS A 84 -36.15 -14.47 49.03
C LYS A 84 -36.46 -13.46 47.91
N HIS A 85 -37.51 -12.67 48.08
CA HIS A 85 -37.93 -11.69 47.08
C HIS A 85 -37.29 -10.30 47.31
N ASN A 86 -36.99 -9.61 46.20
CA ASN A 86 -36.43 -8.25 46.02
C ASN A 86 -34.89 -8.13 45.96
N GLU A 87 -34.14 -8.16 47.06
CA GLU A 87 -32.68 -7.95 47.05
C GLU A 87 -31.89 -9.17 46.50
N PHE A 88 -32.47 -10.37 46.55
CA PHE A 88 -31.81 -11.60 46.10
C PHE A 88 -31.85 -11.84 44.59
N MET A 89 -32.80 -11.25 43.84
CA MET A 89 -32.68 -11.20 42.37
C MET A 89 -31.46 -10.37 41.94
N LEU A 90 -31.11 -9.32 42.69
CA LEU A 90 -29.88 -8.57 42.47
C LEU A 90 -28.66 -9.43 42.84
N LEU A 91 -28.77 -10.25 43.88
CA LEU A 91 -27.70 -11.17 44.29
C LEU A 91 -27.49 -12.30 43.28
N GLU A 92 -28.56 -12.91 42.75
CA GLU A 92 -28.55 -13.93 41.69
C GLU A 92 -27.98 -13.38 40.39
N LEU A 93 -28.44 -12.21 39.95
CA LEU A 93 -27.84 -11.49 38.82
C LEU A 93 -26.37 -11.16 39.09
N SER A 94 -26.00 -10.78 40.33
CA SER A 94 -24.61 -10.48 40.69
C SER A 94 -23.72 -11.73 40.71
N LEU A 95 -24.22 -12.87 41.20
CA LEU A 95 -23.49 -14.14 41.29
C LEU A 95 -23.29 -14.74 39.92
N LEU A 96 -24.34 -14.78 39.09
CA LEU A 96 -24.24 -15.19 37.69
C LEU A 96 -23.29 -14.27 36.91
N THR A 97 -23.35 -12.95 37.14
CA THR A 97 -22.43 -12.00 36.50
C THR A 97 -20.99 -12.21 36.96
N CYS A 98 -20.77 -12.47 38.26
CA CYS A 98 -19.45 -12.71 38.85
C CYS A 98 -18.86 -14.03 38.35
N LEU A 99 -19.64 -15.12 38.34
CA LEU A 99 -19.23 -16.41 37.78
C LEU A 99 -18.87 -16.28 36.30
N ARG A 100 -19.72 -15.60 35.53
CA ARG A 100 -19.48 -15.35 34.10
C ARG A 100 -18.20 -14.55 33.87
N GLN A 101 -17.92 -13.54 34.72
CA GLN A 101 -16.66 -12.79 34.68
C GLN A 101 -15.46 -13.63 35.07
N LEU A 102 -15.56 -14.47 36.10
CA LEU A 102 -14.46 -15.35 36.54
C LEU A 102 -14.10 -16.37 35.46
N VAL A 103 -15.10 -17.06 34.91
CA VAL A 103 -14.90 -18.01 33.81
C VAL A 103 -14.27 -17.30 32.62
N TYR A 104 -14.78 -16.12 32.25
CA TYR A 104 -14.20 -15.32 31.16
C TYR A 104 -12.74 -14.95 31.43
N GLN A 105 -12.40 -14.46 32.62
CA GLN A 105 -11.01 -14.11 32.94
C GLN A 105 -10.06 -15.32 32.88
N LEU A 106 -10.55 -16.53 33.17
CA LEU A 106 -9.77 -17.76 33.10
C LEU A 106 -9.54 -18.25 31.66
N VAL A 107 -10.54 -18.11 30.78
CA VAL A 107 -10.49 -18.71 29.43
C VAL A 107 -10.18 -17.72 28.31
N LYS A 108 -10.29 -16.40 28.54
CA LYS A 108 -10.21 -15.38 27.48
C LYS A 108 -8.89 -15.44 26.70
N ASP A 109 -7.77 -15.69 27.38
CA ASP A 109 -6.44 -15.65 26.77
C ASP A 109 -6.23 -16.87 25.87
N GLU A 110 -6.56 -18.07 26.38
CA GLU A 110 -6.49 -19.31 25.60
C GLU A 110 -7.47 -19.32 24.43
N ALA A 111 -8.68 -18.79 24.62
CA ALA A 111 -9.66 -18.63 23.56
C ALA A 111 -9.19 -17.64 22.50
N ARG A 112 -8.63 -16.49 22.89
CA ARG A 112 -8.05 -15.50 21.97
C ARG A 112 -6.95 -16.15 21.14
N ASP A 113 -5.98 -16.77 21.79
CA ASP A 113 -4.78 -17.30 21.13
C ASP A 113 -5.15 -18.44 20.18
N THR A 114 -6.10 -19.30 20.57
CA THR A 114 -6.64 -20.37 19.72
C THR A 114 -7.37 -19.79 18.50
N VAL A 115 -8.22 -18.79 18.68
CA VAL A 115 -8.95 -18.14 17.57
C VAL A 115 -7.98 -17.48 16.60
N ILE A 116 -6.99 -16.74 17.10
CA ILE A 116 -5.95 -16.13 16.27
C ILE A 116 -5.16 -17.20 15.50
N SER A 117 -4.77 -18.30 16.15
CA SER A 117 -4.09 -19.42 15.48
C SER A 117 -4.92 -20.02 14.33
N LEU A 118 -6.23 -20.21 14.56
CA LEU A 118 -7.14 -20.67 13.51
C LEU A 118 -7.27 -19.68 12.35
N ILE A 119 -7.27 -18.36 12.63
CA ILE A 119 -7.27 -17.31 11.61
C ILE A 119 -5.99 -17.38 10.76
N HIS A 120 -4.82 -17.60 11.37
CA HIS A 120 -3.56 -17.77 10.63
C HIS A 120 -3.58 -19.01 9.73
N ARG A 121 -4.09 -20.14 10.25
CA ARG A 121 -4.24 -21.38 9.46
C ARG A 121 -5.18 -21.21 8.27
N GLU A 122 -6.30 -20.50 8.47
CA GLU A 122 -7.18 -20.10 7.35
C GLU A 122 -6.42 -19.24 6.33
N GLY A 123 -5.55 -18.34 6.80
CA GLY A 123 -4.68 -17.51 5.96
C GLY A 123 -3.70 -18.30 5.08
N GLU A 124 -3.22 -19.46 5.55
CA GLU A 124 -2.38 -20.39 4.80
C GLU A 124 -3.19 -21.38 3.93
N GLY A 125 -4.51 -21.21 3.87
CA GLY A 125 -5.40 -21.99 2.99
C GLY A 125 -6.05 -23.22 3.65
N GLU A 126 -5.89 -23.41 4.96
CA GLU A 126 -6.57 -24.48 5.67
C GLU A 126 -8.08 -24.23 5.80
N GLN A 127 -8.88 -25.30 5.73
CA GLN A 127 -10.32 -25.21 5.99
C GLN A 127 -10.57 -25.12 7.49
N VAL A 128 -11.27 -24.07 7.92
CA VAL A 128 -11.59 -23.80 9.32
C VAL A 128 -13.10 -23.66 9.50
N ASP A 129 -13.62 -24.16 10.62
CA ASP A 129 -15.03 -24.01 10.98
C ASP A 129 -15.34 -22.55 11.38
N LYS A 130 -15.87 -21.79 10.42
CA LYS A 130 -16.29 -20.39 10.60
C LYS A 130 -17.43 -20.24 11.60
N THR A 131 -18.26 -21.27 11.78
CA THR A 131 -19.36 -21.26 12.75
C THR A 131 -18.81 -21.36 14.16
N LEU A 132 -17.81 -22.23 14.36
CA LEU A 132 -17.09 -22.33 15.62
C LEU A 132 -16.40 -21.01 15.98
N LEU A 133 -15.66 -20.41 15.04
CA LEU A 133 -15.02 -19.10 15.24
C LEU A 133 -16.04 -18.04 15.67
N LYS A 134 -17.15 -17.94 14.96
CA LYS A 134 -18.23 -16.98 15.27
C LYS A 134 -18.81 -17.21 16.66
N ASN A 135 -19.01 -18.46 17.06
CA ASN A 135 -19.55 -18.82 18.37
C ASN A 135 -18.59 -18.46 19.51
N VAL A 136 -17.29 -18.73 19.33
CA VAL A 136 -16.27 -18.35 20.33
C VAL A 136 -16.16 -16.84 20.44
N LEU A 137 -16.15 -16.11 19.32
CA LEU A 137 -16.09 -14.65 19.30
C LEU A 137 -17.31 -13.99 19.97
N LYS A 138 -18.47 -14.66 19.92
CA LYS A 138 -19.69 -14.21 20.58
C LYS A 138 -19.53 -14.09 22.11
N VAL A 139 -18.68 -14.93 22.72
CA VAL A 139 -18.39 -14.88 24.16
C VAL A 139 -17.84 -13.49 24.56
N PHE A 140 -16.92 -12.93 23.78
CA PHE A 140 -16.35 -11.60 24.02
C PHE A 140 -17.39 -10.47 23.93
N LEU A 141 -18.44 -10.64 23.13
CA LEU A 141 -19.54 -9.68 22.98
C LEU A 141 -20.61 -9.82 24.09
N GLU A 142 -20.94 -11.05 24.46
CA GLU A 142 -21.96 -11.36 25.47
C GLU A 142 -21.52 -10.96 26.88
N ILE A 143 -20.22 -11.05 27.18
CA ILE A 143 -19.62 -10.58 28.44
C ILE A 143 -19.79 -9.07 28.62
N GLY A 144 -19.68 -8.31 27.53
CA GLY A 144 -19.92 -6.87 27.51
C GLY A 144 -21.39 -6.47 27.56
N SER A 145 -22.32 -7.43 27.71
CA SER A 145 -23.77 -7.21 27.56
C SER A 145 -24.09 -6.48 26.24
N GLY A 146 -23.43 -6.90 25.16
CA GLY A 146 -23.57 -6.30 23.83
C GLY A 146 -22.68 -5.09 23.56
N LYS A 147 -21.90 -4.62 24.53
CA LYS A 147 -20.86 -3.60 24.30
C LYS A 147 -19.59 -4.24 23.76
N THR A 148 -18.96 -3.59 22.78
CA THR A 148 -17.78 -4.10 22.07
C THR A 148 -16.49 -4.04 22.89
N ARG A 149 -16.46 -3.35 24.04
CA ARG A 149 -15.22 -3.09 24.78
C ARG A 149 -14.34 -4.33 25.00
N TYR A 150 -14.90 -5.43 25.47
CA TYR A 150 -14.15 -6.66 25.72
C TYR A 150 -13.68 -7.33 24.43
N TYR A 151 -14.51 -7.33 23.39
CA TYR A 151 -14.09 -7.75 22.06
C TYR A 151 -12.92 -6.91 21.53
N GLU A 152 -12.99 -5.58 21.68
CA GLU A 152 -11.98 -4.65 21.19
C GLU A 152 -10.65 -4.81 21.94
N THR A 153 -10.69 -4.86 23.29
CA THR A 153 -9.47 -4.92 24.12
C THR A 153 -8.86 -6.30 24.22
N ASP A 154 -9.70 -7.32 24.41
CA ASP A 154 -9.22 -8.65 24.80
C ASP A 154 -9.04 -9.57 23.58
N PHE A 155 -9.55 -9.19 22.41
CA PHE A 155 -9.38 -9.96 21.17
C PHE A 155 -8.91 -9.10 19.98
N GLU A 156 -9.69 -8.11 19.56
CA GLU A 156 -9.51 -7.39 18.29
C GLU A 156 -8.13 -6.73 18.19
N ALA A 157 -7.68 -6.03 19.23
CA ALA A 157 -6.36 -5.39 19.24
C ALA A 157 -5.22 -6.38 18.99
N HIS A 158 -5.30 -7.58 19.58
CA HIS A 158 -4.29 -8.63 19.37
C HIS A 158 -4.39 -9.20 17.96
N MET A 159 -5.59 -9.51 17.49
CA MET A 159 -5.82 -10.02 16.14
C MET A 159 -5.33 -9.03 15.07
N LEU A 160 -5.60 -7.72 15.23
CA LEU A 160 -5.12 -6.68 14.32
C LEU A 160 -3.58 -6.66 14.26
N ARG A 161 -2.90 -6.71 15.41
CA ARG A 161 -1.43 -6.73 15.48
C ARG A 161 -0.81 -7.95 14.81
N GLU A 162 -1.35 -9.14 15.07
CA GLU A 162 -0.84 -10.37 14.44
C GLU A 162 -1.13 -10.39 12.93
N THR A 163 -2.29 -9.88 12.51
CA THR A 163 -2.66 -9.75 11.08
C THR A 163 -1.74 -8.77 10.34
N SER A 164 -1.43 -7.64 10.97
CA SER A 164 -0.46 -6.67 10.47
C SER A 164 0.92 -7.29 10.27
N THR A 165 1.44 -7.95 11.31
CA THR A 165 2.74 -8.66 11.26
C THR A 165 2.77 -9.70 10.15
N TYR A 166 1.69 -10.47 10.00
CA TYR A 166 1.56 -11.48 8.95
C TYR A 166 1.64 -10.86 7.54
N TYR A 167 0.90 -9.78 7.28
CA TYR A 167 0.90 -9.14 5.96
C TYR A 167 2.19 -8.38 5.69
N SER A 168 2.82 -7.79 6.69
CA SER A 168 4.14 -7.18 6.58
C SER A 168 5.18 -8.19 6.08
N GLN A 169 5.20 -9.38 6.69
CA GLN A 169 6.09 -10.46 6.28
C GLN A 169 5.79 -10.95 4.87
N LYS A 170 4.52 -11.23 4.54
CA LYS A 170 4.14 -11.67 3.20
C LYS A 170 4.49 -10.63 2.13
N ALA A 171 4.19 -9.35 2.38
CA ALA A 171 4.52 -8.24 1.48
C ALA A 171 6.04 -8.11 1.24
N SER A 172 6.85 -8.26 2.29
CA SER A 172 8.32 -8.22 2.19
C SER A 172 8.92 -9.32 1.33
N ILE A 173 8.24 -10.47 1.22
CA ILE A 173 8.63 -11.59 0.36
C ILE A 173 8.15 -11.31 -1.07
N TRP A 174 6.86 -11.00 -1.23
CA TRP A 174 6.24 -10.80 -2.54
C TRP A 174 6.87 -9.65 -3.33
N ILE A 175 7.31 -8.57 -2.67
CA ILE A 175 7.92 -7.44 -3.37
C ILE A 175 9.25 -7.80 -4.06
N VAL A 176 9.93 -8.84 -3.58
CA VAL A 176 11.19 -9.34 -4.13
C VAL A 176 10.95 -10.44 -5.16
N GLU A 177 10.01 -11.34 -4.88
CA GLU A 177 9.82 -12.56 -5.67
C GLU A 177 8.83 -12.39 -6.84
N ASP A 178 7.83 -11.53 -6.69
CA ASP A 178 6.73 -11.42 -7.65
C ASP A 178 6.92 -10.26 -8.65
N SER A 179 6.28 -10.39 -9.80
CA SER A 179 6.06 -9.26 -10.71
C SER A 179 5.05 -8.28 -10.10
N CYS A 180 5.10 -7.00 -10.49
CA CYS A 180 4.13 -6.01 -10.02
C CYS A 180 2.67 -6.42 -10.26
N PRO A 181 2.27 -6.96 -11.44
CA PRO A 181 0.92 -7.50 -11.64
C PRO A 181 0.53 -8.62 -10.67
N ASP A 182 1.41 -9.60 -10.43
CA ASP A 182 1.16 -10.74 -9.55
C ASP A 182 1.04 -10.28 -8.09
N TYR A 183 1.91 -9.36 -7.67
CA TYR A 183 1.83 -8.71 -6.37
C TYR A 183 0.47 -8.03 -6.17
N MET A 184 0.04 -7.22 -7.14
CA MET A 184 -1.24 -6.51 -7.07
C MET A 184 -2.44 -7.46 -7.02
N LEU A 185 -2.37 -8.60 -7.71
CA LEU A 185 -3.38 -9.66 -7.62
C LEU A 185 -3.45 -10.24 -6.20
N LYS A 186 -2.31 -10.62 -5.62
CA LYS A 186 -2.25 -11.12 -4.24
C LYS A 186 -2.76 -10.08 -3.24
N ALA A 187 -2.35 -8.83 -3.38
CA ALA A 187 -2.82 -7.73 -2.55
C ALA A 187 -4.35 -7.57 -2.61
N GLU A 188 -4.93 -7.57 -3.82
CA GLU A 188 -6.37 -7.52 -4.01
C GLU A 188 -7.10 -8.70 -3.34
N GLU A 189 -6.57 -9.93 -3.51
CA GLU A 189 -7.13 -11.13 -2.88
C GLU A 189 -7.06 -11.06 -1.35
N CYS A 190 -5.97 -10.53 -0.78
CA CYS A 190 -5.84 -10.30 0.66
C CYS A 190 -6.92 -9.37 1.19
N LEU A 191 -7.14 -8.23 0.53
CA LEU A 191 -8.16 -7.26 0.95
C LEU A 191 -9.56 -7.85 0.83
N LYS A 192 -9.83 -8.61 -0.23
CA LYS A 192 -11.10 -9.31 -0.38
C LYS A 192 -11.29 -10.36 0.72
N ARG A 193 -10.25 -11.14 1.03
CA ARG A 193 -10.27 -12.16 2.08
C ARG A 193 -10.56 -11.57 3.45
N GLU A 194 -9.92 -10.47 3.81
CA GLU A 194 -10.19 -9.77 5.08
C GLU A 194 -11.62 -9.22 5.14
N LYS A 195 -12.12 -8.67 4.04
CA LYS A 195 -13.52 -8.24 3.97
C LYS A 195 -14.49 -9.41 4.17
N ASP A 196 -14.24 -10.53 3.49
CA ASP A 196 -15.03 -11.74 3.65
C ASP A 196 -14.94 -12.27 5.09
N ARG A 197 -13.76 -12.21 5.71
CA ARG A 197 -13.55 -12.59 7.12
C ARG A 197 -14.47 -11.85 8.07
N VAL A 198 -14.55 -10.52 7.90
CA VAL A 198 -15.44 -9.69 8.71
C VAL A 198 -16.91 -10.01 8.49
N LEU A 199 -17.31 -10.24 7.23
CA LEU A 199 -18.69 -10.60 6.93
C LEU A 199 -19.13 -11.94 7.54
N HIS A 200 -18.21 -12.90 7.65
CA HIS A 200 -18.56 -14.25 8.12
C HIS A 200 -18.57 -14.36 9.65
N TYR A 201 -17.53 -13.90 10.34
CA TYR A 201 -17.36 -14.18 11.77
C TYR A 201 -16.79 -13.06 12.65
N LEU A 202 -16.11 -12.03 12.12
CA LEU A 202 -15.67 -10.90 12.95
C LEU A 202 -16.80 -9.87 13.16
N HIS A 203 -16.63 -8.99 14.14
CA HIS A 203 -17.57 -7.89 14.34
C HIS A 203 -17.39 -6.80 13.27
N ARG A 204 -18.49 -6.18 12.82
CA ARG A 204 -18.47 -5.13 11.77
C ARG A 204 -17.55 -3.93 12.05
N THR A 205 -17.24 -3.66 13.33
CA THR A 205 -16.31 -2.59 13.71
C THR A 205 -14.86 -2.91 13.34
N SER A 206 -14.55 -4.18 13.09
CA SER A 206 -13.22 -4.62 12.67
C SER A 206 -12.93 -4.30 11.21
N GLU A 207 -13.96 -4.18 10.34
CA GLU A 207 -13.76 -3.87 8.92
C GLU A 207 -12.97 -2.58 8.69
N PRO A 208 -13.36 -1.40 9.24
CA PRO A 208 -12.56 -0.21 9.05
C PRO A 208 -11.18 -0.30 9.71
N LYS A 209 -11.02 -1.04 10.81
CA LYS A 209 -9.71 -1.17 11.49
C LYS A 209 -8.74 -2.06 10.69
N LEU A 210 -9.25 -3.11 10.06
CA LEU A 210 -8.51 -4.00 9.16
C LEU A 210 -8.23 -3.37 7.79
N LEU A 211 -9.20 -2.62 7.24
CA LEU A 211 -9.20 -2.18 5.83
C LEU A 211 -8.94 -0.68 5.60
N GLN A 212 -9.32 0.25 6.48
CA GLN A 212 -9.43 1.69 6.12
C GLN A 212 -8.07 2.41 6.15
N ILE A 213 -7.60 3.22 5.17
CA ILE A 213 -8.04 3.95 3.94
C ILE A 213 -8.41 5.45 4.01
N THR A 214 -8.99 6.04 5.06
CA THR A 214 -9.29 7.49 5.00
C THR A 214 -9.24 8.21 6.33
N GLY A 215 -8.27 9.11 6.46
CA GLY A 215 -8.26 10.23 7.39
C GLY A 215 -7.30 10.06 8.57
N PRO A 216 -6.74 11.16 9.11
CA PRO A 216 -5.89 11.10 10.29
C PRO A 216 -6.68 10.48 11.45
N PRO A 217 -6.06 9.60 12.24
CA PRO A 217 -6.78 8.85 13.26
C PRO A 217 -7.32 9.79 14.34
N ILE A 218 -8.60 9.63 14.68
CA ILE A 218 -9.20 10.20 15.91
C ILE A 218 -8.72 9.43 17.16
N TRP A 219 -7.89 8.40 17.01
CA TRP A 219 -7.05 7.86 18.07
C TRP A 219 -5.66 8.53 17.99
N SER A 220 -5.40 9.49 18.86
CA SER A 220 -4.04 9.96 19.10
C SER A 220 -3.26 8.81 19.74
N THR A 221 -2.52 8.00 18.96
CA THR A 221 -1.20 7.42 19.29
C THR A 221 -0.81 6.43 18.19
N ARG A 222 -0.26 6.95 17.09
CA ARG A 222 0.66 6.43 16.05
C ARG A 222 1.19 4.97 16.02
N HIS A 223 0.59 3.96 16.63
CA HIS A 223 1.11 2.59 16.59
C HIS A 223 -0.02 1.56 16.47
N GLU A 224 -0.42 1.24 15.24
CA GLU A 224 -1.03 -0.02 14.82
C GLU A 224 -1.11 0.03 13.29
N GLU A 225 -0.13 -0.60 12.64
CA GLU A 225 0.02 -0.62 11.19
C GLU A 225 -1.02 -1.57 10.57
N GLN A 226 -1.60 -1.21 9.42
CA GLN A 226 -2.83 -1.82 8.88
C GLN A 226 -2.54 -2.61 7.59
N VAL A 227 -3.45 -3.51 7.18
CA VAL A 227 -3.21 -4.44 6.05
C VAL A 227 -2.88 -3.73 4.75
N GLU A 228 -3.59 -2.66 4.39
CA GLU A 228 -3.29 -1.88 3.18
C GLU A 228 -1.99 -1.09 3.29
N ASP A 229 -1.65 -0.61 4.49
CA ASP A 229 -0.40 0.11 4.70
C ASP A 229 0.79 -0.83 4.56
N GLU A 230 0.70 -2.04 5.13
CA GLU A 230 1.72 -3.09 5.03
C GLU A 230 1.92 -3.60 3.60
N ILE A 231 0.82 -3.81 2.87
CA ILE A 231 0.90 -4.43 1.54
C ILE A 231 1.12 -3.39 0.43
N LEU A 232 0.44 -2.24 0.46
CA LEU A 232 0.44 -1.32 -0.67
C LEU A 232 1.18 -0.02 -0.39
N SER A 233 0.88 0.65 0.73
CA SER A 233 1.44 1.97 1.05
C SER A 233 2.96 1.89 1.25
N ALA A 234 3.44 0.90 2.01
CA ALA A 234 4.85 0.68 2.30
C ALA A 234 5.70 0.46 1.04
N TYR A 235 5.15 -0.22 0.03
CA TYR A 235 5.87 -0.61 -1.18
C TYR A 235 5.46 0.17 -2.43
N ALA A 236 4.67 1.24 -2.28
CA ALA A 236 4.09 1.98 -3.40
C ALA A 236 5.11 2.41 -4.45
N ASN A 237 6.20 3.08 -4.04
CA ASN A 237 7.24 3.52 -4.97
C ASN A 237 7.97 2.33 -5.61
N GLN A 238 8.33 1.32 -4.81
CA GLN A 238 9.07 0.15 -5.29
C GLN A 238 8.27 -0.66 -6.33
N LEU A 239 6.94 -0.77 -6.15
CA LEU A 239 6.04 -1.41 -7.11
C LEU A 239 5.90 -0.59 -8.40
N LEU A 240 5.60 0.71 -8.25
CA LEU A 240 5.28 1.56 -9.40
C LEU A 240 6.52 1.85 -10.26
N GLU A 241 7.68 2.03 -9.64
CA GLU A 241 8.95 2.35 -10.31
C GLU A 241 9.78 1.10 -10.68
N ASN A 242 9.25 -0.12 -10.43
CA ASN A 242 9.94 -1.36 -10.79
C ASN A 242 10.32 -1.39 -12.28
N GLU A 243 11.62 -1.58 -12.57
CA GLU A 243 12.16 -1.43 -13.93
C GLU A 243 11.61 -2.46 -14.93
N THR A 244 11.28 -3.68 -14.48
CA THR A 244 10.92 -4.80 -15.35
C THR A 244 9.42 -5.08 -15.43
N SER A 245 8.65 -4.65 -14.44
CA SER A 245 7.22 -4.97 -14.34
C SER A 245 6.35 -3.82 -13.85
N GLY A 246 6.95 -2.70 -13.45
CA GLY A 246 6.26 -1.56 -12.87
C GLY A 246 5.40 -0.78 -13.86
N CYS A 247 4.90 0.37 -13.40
CA CYS A 247 3.88 1.16 -14.10
C CYS A 247 4.32 1.59 -15.51
N HIS A 248 5.61 1.95 -15.70
CA HIS A 248 6.16 2.27 -17.02
C HIS A 248 6.08 1.12 -18.03
N VAL A 249 6.32 -0.12 -17.58
CA VAL A 249 6.26 -1.31 -18.44
C VAL A 249 4.82 -1.60 -18.81
N LEU A 250 3.90 -1.51 -17.85
CA LEU A 250 2.48 -1.74 -18.11
C LEU A 250 1.89 -0.75 -19.13
N PHE A 251 2.31 0.53 -19.10
CA PHE A 251 1.91 1.50 -20.13
C PHE A 251 2.49 1.17 -21.51
N ARG A 252 3.80 0.87 -21.58
CA ARG A 252 4.50 0.51 -22.82
C ARG A 252 3.85 -0.70 -23.51
N ASP A 253 3.57 -1.73 -22.73
CA ASP A 253 3.04 -3.00 -23.21
C ASP A 253 1.51 -3.01 -23.30
N LYS A 254 0.86 -1.88 -22.95
CA LYS A 254 -0.59 -1.69 -23.00
C LYS A 254 -1.36 -2.77 -22.21
N LYS A 255 -0.87 -3.10 -21.02
CA LYS A 255 -1.49 -4.07 -20.10
C LYS A 255 -2.68 -3.44 -19.38
N VAL A 256 -3.79 -3.24 -20.11
CA VAL A 256 -4.94 -2.44 -19.64
C VAL A 256 -5.58 -3.01 -18.37
N ASP A 257 -5.72 -4.33 -18.25
CA ASP A 257 -6.35 -4.95 -17.07
C ASP A 257 -5.50 -4.73 -15.80
N ASP A 258 -4.19 -4.86 -15.92
CA ASP A 258 -3.25 -4.65 -14.81
C ASP A 258 -3.16 -3.17 -14.43
N LEU A 259 -3.17 -2.26 -15.41
CA LEU A 259 -3.28 -0.83 -15.18
C LEU A 259 -4.60 -0.45 -14.48
N SER A 260 -5.71 -1.07 -14.87
CA SER A 260 -7.01 -0.85 -14.23
C SER A 260 -7.01 -1.30 -12.78
N ARG A 261 -6.42 -2.47 -12.50
CA ARG A 261 -6.20 -2.97 -11.12
C ARG A 261 -5.31 -2.02 -10.33
N MET A 262 -4.18 -1.61 -10.89
CA MET A 262 -3.26 -0.66 -10.28
C MET A 262 -3.97 0.64 -9.91
N CYS A 263 -4.68 1.26 -10.85
CA CYS A 263 -5.46 2.47 -10.57
C CYS A 263 -6.48 2.26 -9.44
N ARG A 264 -7.21 1.15 -9.44
CA ARG A 264 -8.23 0.87 -8.40
C ARG A 264 -7.64 0.65 -7.00
N LEU A 265 -6.48 0.00 -6.91
CA LEU A 265 -5.77 -0.22 -5.63
C LEU A 265 -5.18 1.09 -5.11
N PHE A 266 -4.42 1.79 -5.94
CA PHE A 266 -3.71 3.00 -5.54
C PHE A 266 -4.61 4.24 -5.41
N TYR A 267 -5.84 4.22 -5.96
CA TYR A 267 -6.81 5.31 -5.80
C TYR A 267 -7.18 5.55 -4.33
N LYS A 268 -7.13 4.49 -3.53
CA LYS A 268 -7.46 4.53 -2.10
C LYS A 268 -6.30 4.99 -1.22
N ILE A 269 -5.08 5.01 -1.76
CA ILE A 269 -3.87 5.31 -1.00
C ILE A 269 -3.57 6.81 -1.08
N PRO A 270 -3.30 7.48 0.06
CA PRO A 270 -2.85 8.86 0.05
C PRO A 270 -1.62 9.04 -0.86
N SER A 271 -1.72 9.93 -1.83
CA SER A 271 -0.66 10.19 -2.83
C SER A 271 -0.39 9.07 -3.86
N GLY A 272 -1.06 7.92 -3.79
CA GLY A 272 -0.88 6.83 -4.77
C GLY A 272 -1.18 7.26 -6.21
N MET A 273 -2.30 7.98 -6.42
CA MET A 273 -2.64 8.53 -7.74
C MET A 273 -1.68 9.61 -8.23
N ASN A 274 -1.02 10.34 -7.33
CA ASN A 274 -0.05 11.36 -7.72
C ASN A 274 1.18 10.70 -8.36
N LEU A 275 1.63 9.57 -7.83
CA LEU A 275 2.73 8.79 -8.38
C LEU A 275 2.39 8.24 -9.78
N ILE A 276 1.23 7.59 -9.92
CA ILE A 276 0.78 7.06 -11.22
C ILE A 276 0.62 8.18 -12.25
N SER A 277 0.05 9.32 -11.87
CA SER A 277 -0.12 10.48 -12.74
C SER A 277 1.21 11.03 -13.25
N GLU A 278 2.22 11.12 -12.37
CA GLU A 278 3.56 11.58 -12.76
C GLU A 278 4.26 10.57 -13.69
N ILE A 279 4.17 9.27 -13.40
CA ILE A 279 4.71 8.22 -14.28
C ILE A 279 4.01 8.24 -15.65
N PHE A 280 2.69 8.37 -15.67
CA PHE A 280 1.92 8.48 -16.91
C PHE A 280 2.36 9.70 -17.74
N LYS A 281 2.51 10.85 -17.10
CA LYS A 281 3.00 12.07 -17.75
C LYS A 281 4.39 11.87 -18.33
N GLN A 282 5.30 11.20 -17.63
CA GLN A 282 6.62 10.87 -18.14
C GLN A 282 6.55 9.93 -19.35
N HIS A 283 5.74 8.87 -19.27
CA HIS A 283 5.53 7.93 -20.38
C HIS A 283 4.99 8.62 -21.63
N VAL A 284 3.92 9.42 -21.50
CA VAL A 284 3.35 10.19 -22.62
C VAL A 284 4.36 11.18 -23.19
N THR A 285 5.17 11.82 -22.34
CA THR A 285 6.24 12.74 -22.78
C THR A 285 7.31 12.00 -23.59
N ALA A 286 7.67 10.77 -23.21
CA ALA A 286 8.62 9.95 -23.94
C ALA A 286 8.07 9.51 -25.32
N GLU A 287 6.84 9.00 -25.38
CA GLU A 287 6.15 8.65 -26.62
C GLU A 287 6.03 9.86 -27.56
N PHE A 288 5.65 11.01 -27.01
CA PHE A 288 5.58 12.25 -27.77
C PHE A 288 6.94 12.70 -28.30
N THR A 289 8.01 12.49 -27.53
CA THR A 289 9.39 12.79 -27.97
C THR A 289 9.78 11.96 -29.19
N VAL A 290 9.43 10.67 -29.22
CA VAL A 290 9.66 9.79 -30.37
C VAL A 290 8.89 10.27 -31.61
N LEU A 291 7.62 10.69 -31.43
CA LEU A 291 6.82 11.26 -32.50
C LEU A 291 7.46 12.53 -33.08
N VAL A 292 7.90 13.46 -32.23
CA VAL A 292 8.56 14.70 -32.68
C VAL A 292 9.82 14.38 -33.48
N ARG A 293 10.66 13.44 -33.03
CA ARG A 293 11.84 12.99 -33.79
C ARG A 293 11.46 12.44 -35.17
N SER A 294 10.42 11.62 -35.24
CA SER A 294 9.93 11.07 -36.51
C SER A 294 9.46 12.17 -37.48
N VAL A 295 8.79 13.20 -36.97
CA VAL A 295 8.37 14.37 -37.78
C VAL A 295 9.58 15.16 -38.28
N ILE A 296 10.58 15.34 -37.42
CA ILE A 296 11.84 15.99 -37.75
C ILE A 296 12.57 15.23 -38.88
N GLU A 297 12.69 13.92 -38.77
CA GLU A 297 13.32 13.07 -39.78
C GLU A 297 12.58 13.12 -41.11
N LEU A 298 11.24 13.10 -41.08
CA LEU A 298 10.42 13.22 -42.27
C LEU A 298 10.66 14.56 -42.99
N ASN A 299 10.68 15.66 -42.23
CA ASN A 299 10.96 16.99 -42.79
C ASN A 299 12.38 17.03 -43.39
N SER A 300 13.36 16.46 -42.69
CA SER A 300 14.75 16.35 -43.17
C SER A 300 14.84 15.67 -44.52
N LYS A 301 14.15 14.52 -44.65
CA LYS A 301 14.14 13.71 -45.86
C LYS A 301 13.62 14.48 -47.07
N TYR A 302 12.52 15.21 -46.92
CA TYR A 302 11.94 15.98 -48.03
C TYR A 302 12.69 17.28 -48.33
N LEU A 303 13.27 17.93 -47.31
CA LEU A 303 14.16 19.05 -47.53
C LEU A 303 15.44 18.63 -48.28
N ALA A 304 16.02 17.49 -47.93
CA ALA A 304 17.16 16.91 -48.65
C ALA A 304 16.79 16.61 -50.10
N LEU A 305 15.68 15.89 -50.34
CA LEU A 305 15.19 15.61 -51.69
C LEU A 305 14.97 16.89 -52.52
N SER A 306 14.36 17.90 -51.92
CA SER A 306 14.13 19.20 -52.55
C SER A 306 15.45 19.89 -52.92
N ASN A 307 16.42 19.87 -52.02
CA ASN A 307 17.73 20.49 -52.23
C ASN A 307 18.58 19.72 -53.25
N ASP A 308 18.54 18.39 -53.23
CA ASP A 308 19.27 17.54 -54.17
C ASP A 308 18.73 17.70 -55.60
N CYS A 309 17.41 17.84 -55.74
CA CYS A 309 16.76 18.00 -57.04
C CYS A 309 16.82 19.44 -57.59
N PHE A 310 16.77 20.47 -56.74
CA PHE A 310 16.54 21.86 -57.17
C PHE A 310 17.48 22.90 -56.57
N GLN A 311 18.41 22.49 -55.70
CA GLN A 311 19.36 23.38 -55.00
C GLN A 311 18.64 24.56 -54.32
N SER A 312 19.23 25.75 -54.30
CA SER A 312 18.73 26.93 -53.58
C SER A 312 17.40 27.51 -54.11
N ASN A 313 16.91 27.09 -55.28
CA ASN A 313 15.71 27.65 -55.94
C ASN A 313 14.61 26.58 -56.12
N SER A 314 14.32 25.83 -55.07
CA SER A 314 13.31 24.77 -55.15
C SER A 314 11.87 25.31 -55.12
N PRO A 315 11.05 25.05 -56.16
CA PRO A 315 9.62 25.35 -56.13
C PRO A 315 8.83 24.43 -55.16
N LEU A 316 9.46 23.36 -54.66
CA LEU A 316 8.85 22.41 -53.72
C LEU A 316 8.98 22.84 -52.26
N LEU A 317 9.78 23.87 -51.97
CA LEU A 317 10.00 24.35 -50.60
C LEU A 317 8.70 24.92 -49.99
N THR A 318 8.02 25.81 -50.71
CA THR A 318 6.81 26.48 -50.21
C THR A 318 5.66 25.51 -49.95
N PRO A 319 5.30 24.59 -50.87
CA PRO A 319 4.26 23.59 -50.59
C PRO A 319 4.62 22.65 -49.42
N LEU A 320 5.91 22.31 -49.27
CA LEU A 320 6.38 21.49 -48.14
C LEU A 320 6.20 22.24 -46.81
N GLU A 321 6.60 23.51 -46.76
CA GLU A 321 6.42 24.37 -45.59
C GLU A 321 4.92 24.52 -45.23
N GLU A 322 4.05 24.72 -46.21
CA GLU A 322 2.59 24.80 -46.00
C GLU A 322 2.01 23.51 -45.40
N VAL A 323 2.42 22.33 -45.89
CA VAL A 323 1.93 21.04 -45.37
C VAL A 323 2.35 20.82 -43.92
N PHE A 324 3.61 21.08 -43.59
CA PHE A 324 4.10 20.97 -42.21
C PHE A 324 3.49 22.04 -41.30
N GLU A 325 3.25 23.25 -41.81
CA GLU A 325 2.53 24.30 -41.09
C GLU A 325 1.11 23.88 -40.74
N VAL A 326 0.36 23.32 -41.68
CA VAL A 326 -0.99 22.80 -41.42
C VAL A 326 -0.95 21.66 -40.40
N PHE A 327 0.02 20.76 -40.50
CA PHE A 327 0.20 19.64 -39.57
C PHE A 327 0.50 20.12 -38.14
N CYS A 328 1.45 21.04 -37.98
CA CYS A 328 1.79 21.67 -36.72
C CYS A 328 0.59 22.41 -36.10
N ASN A 329 -0.10 23.24 -36.88
CA ASN A 329 -1.18 24.07 -36.37
C ASN A 329 -2.49 23.31 -36.09
N LYS A 330 -2.76 22.20 -36.78
CA LYS A 330 -3.96 21.36 -36.54
C LYS A 330 -3.71 20.18 -35.59
N GLY A 331 -2.52 19.60 -35.60
CA GLY A 331 -2.19 18.39 -34.85
C GLY A 331 -1.60 18.63 -33.46
N PHE A 332 -1.00 19.80 -33.23
CA PHE A 332 -0.27 20.14 -31.99
C PHE A 332 -0.80 21.42 -31.31
N SER A 333 -2.12 21.56 -31.22
CA SER A 333 -2.74 22.77 -30.67
C SER A 333 -2.69 22.80 -29.13
N GLY A 334 -2.07 23.82 -28.53
CA GLY A 334 -2.15 24.16 -27.10
C GLY A 334 -0.79 24.43 -26.43
N ASP A 335 -0.78 25.16 -25.31
CA ASP A 335 0.45 25.51 -24.55
C ASP A 335 1.33 24.29 -24.15
N SER A 336 0.77 23.07 -24.19
CA SER A 336 1.48 21.82 -23.90
C SER A 336 2.46 21.38 -24.99
N SER A 337 2.19 21.61 -26.28
CA SER A 337 3.07 21.19 -27.39
C SER A 337 4.37 22.00 -27.41
N VAL A 338 4.26 23.30 -27.17
CA VAL A 338 5.36 24.26 -26.98
C VAL A 338 6.25 23.85 -25.82
N GLU A 339 5.66 23.52 -24.67
CA GLU A 339 6.39 23.11 -23.48
C GLU A 339 7.12 21.77 -23.70
N LEU A 340 6.56 20.86 -24.49
CA LEU A 340 7.17 19.60 -24.88
C LEU A 340 8.35 19.79 -25.83
N LEU A 341 8.21 20.63 -26.87
CA LEU A 341 9.31 21.00 -27.76
C LEU A 341 10.43 21.73 -27.01
N ALA A 342 10.09 22.64 -26.09
CA ALA A 342 11.04 23.29 -25.21
C ALA A 342 11.71 22.30 -24.22
N SER A 343 11.02 21.23 -23.83
CA SER A 343 11.57 20.17 -22.97
C SER A 343 12.48 19.21 -23.72
N LEU A 344 12.13 18.83 -24.94
CA LEU A 344 12.98 18.06 -25.86
C LEU A 344 14.31 18.79 -26.08
N TRP A 345 14.20 20.09 -26.32
CA TRP A 345 15.33 20.99 -26.43
C TRP A 345 16.18 21.02 -25.16
N ASP A 346 15.56 21.26 -24.01
CA ASP A 346 16.21 21.28 -22.70
C ASP A 346 16.94 19.97 -22.39
N ASN A 347 16.37 18.82 -22.74
CA ASN A 347 16.98 17.50 -22.56
C ASN A 347 18.13 17.24 -23.54
N THR A 348 18.02 17.73 -24.79
CA THR A 348 19.11 17.64 -25.78
C THR A 348 20.35 18.39 -25.30
N LEU A 349 20.17 19.51 -24.60
CA LEU A 349 21.24 20.40 -24.13
C LEU A 349 21.73 20.14 -22.70
N LYS A 350 21.13 19.21 -21.94
CA LYS A 350 21.63 18.87 -20.60
C LYS A 350 22.83 17.92 -20.65
N LYS A 351 23.79 18.10 -19.73
CA LYS A 351 24.85 17.11 -19.43
C LYS A 351 24.16 15.76 -19.18
N GLY A 352 24.65 14.70 -19.85
CA GLY A 352 24.16 13.33 -19.62
C GLY A 352 24.28 13.01 -18.14
N GLY A 353 23.14 12.86 -17.48
CA GLY A 353 23.04 12.60 -16.05
C GLY A 353 22.14 11.42 -15.87
N THR A 354 22.60 10.24 -16.23
CA THR A 354 21.92 8.98 -15.95
C THR A 354 21.95 8.75 -14.45
N LYS A 355 20.77 8.75 -13.81
CA LYS A 355 20.65 8.31 -12.42
C LYS A 355 20.73 6.78 -12.28
N ASN A 356 20.54 6.03 -13.38
CA ASN A 356 20.60 4.56 -13.38
C ASN A 356 21.56 4.06 -14.48
N PRO A 357 22.48 3.13 -14.18
CA PRO A 357 23.45 2.61 -15.14
C PRO A 357 22.91 1.55 -16.11
N SER A 358 21.65 1.12 -16.02
CA SER A 358 21.09 0.08 -16.93
C SER A 358 20.57 0.63 -18.27
N GLU A 359 20.30 1.93 -18.38
CA GLU A 359 20.00 2.63 -19.65
C GLU A 359 21.27 3.03 -20.44
N ALA A 360 22.45 2.63 -19.95
CA ALA A 360 23.74 2.96 -20.57
C ALA A 360 23.96 2.34 -21.97
N VAL A 361 23.05 1.49 -22.45
CA VAL A 361 23.24 0.74 -23.70
C VAL A 361 22.66 1.44 -24.94
N GLU A 362 21.90 2.53 -24.82
CA GLU A 362 21.45 3.32 -25.98
C GLU A 362 21.80 4.82 -25.94
N GLU A 363 22.31 5.35 -24.83
CA GLU A 363 22.70 6.77 -24.72
C GLU A 363 24.20 7.03 -24.94
N THR A 364 24.90 6.12 -25.62
CA THR A 364 26.26 6.35 -26.17
C THR A 364 26.23 6.70 -27.66
N ILE A 365 25.19 7.41 -28.10
CA ILE A 365 25.44 8.35 -29.19
C ILE A 365 26.21 9.47 -28.52
N GLU A 366 27.54 9.45 -28.63
CA GLU A 366 28.33 10.69 -28.64
C GLU A 366 27.46 11.70 -29.37
N LYS A 367 26.88 12.67 -28.64
CA LYS A 367 26.00 13.68 -29.21
C LYS A 367 26.86 14.48 -30.16
N ASP A 368 27.01 13.95 -31.37
CA ASP A 368 27.86 14.49 -32.40
C ASP A 368 27.36 15.92 -32.58
N SER A 369 28.26 16.89 -32.49
CA SER A 369 27.87 18.30 -32.45
C SER A 369 26.93 18.64 -33.63
N SER A 370 27.14 17.94 -34.76
CA SER A 370 26.27 17.93 -35.94
C SER A 370 24.83 17.45 -35.68
N TYR A 371 24.62 16.32 -35.00
CA TYR A 371 23.27 15.79 -34.69
C TYR A 371 22.49 16.73 -33.76
N VAL A 372 23.18 17.27 -32.74
CA VAL A 372 22.60 18.29 -31.86
C VAL A 372 22.21 19.52 -32.68
N ASP A 373 23.11 20.00 -33.52
CA ASP A 373 22.89 21.19 -34.35
C ASP A 373 21.73 21.03 -35.33
N ILE A 374 21.58 19.85 -35.95
CA ILE A 374 20.47 19.46 -36.84
C ILE A 374 19.15 19.41 -36.07
N THR A 375 19.13 18.67 -34.95
CA THR A 375 17.94 18.54 -34.08
C THR A 375 17.46 19.91 -33.62
N LEU A 376 18.37 20.75 -33.12
CA LEU A 376 18.07 22.11 -32.69
C LEU A 376 17.55 22.99 -33.83
N SER A 377 18.16 22.90 -35.02
CA SER A 377 17.70 23.64 -36.21
C SER A 377 16.28 23.27 -36.61
N GLN A 378 15.96 21.98 -36.56
CA GLN A 378 14.67 21.46 -36.99
C GLN A 378 13.58 21.69 -35.96
N THR A 379 13.90 21.56 -34.68
CA THR A 379 12.98 21.92 -33.59
C THR A 379 12.60 23.40 -33.70
N VAL A 380 13.58 24.28 -33.95
CA VAL A 380 13.35 25.71 -34.17
C VAL A 380 12.52 25.99 -35.43
N LYS A 381 12.73 25.25 -36.52
CA LYS A 381 11.90 25.38 -37.74
C LYS A 381 10.47 24.91 -37.51
N LEU A 382 10.26 23.75 -36.88
CA LEU A 382 8.92 23.26 -36.54
C LEU A 382 8.20 24.24 -35.61
N LEU A 383 8.90 24.80 -34.62
CA LEU A 383 8.38 25.84 -33.74
C LEU A 383 8.01 27.13 -34.48
N ALA A 384 8.74 27.48 -35.55
CA ALA A 384 8.43 28.65 -36.37
C ALA A 384 7.16 28.46 -37.22
N LEU A 385 6.79 27.22 -37.53
CA LEU A 385 5.57 26.87 -38.27
C LEU A 385 4.30 26.92 -37.39
N HIS A 386 4.43 27.02 -36.07
CA HIS A 386 3.31 27.26 -35.16
C HIS A 386 2.94 28.75 -35.14
N GLN A 387 1.91 29.17 -35.90
CA GLN A 387 1.51 30.58 -35.97
C GLN A 387 0.87 31.11 -34.67
N ARG A 388 0.15 30.25 -33.94
CA ARG A 388 -0.68 30.65 -32.77
C ARG A 388 0.10 30.78 -31.46
N GLU A 389 1.24 30.11 -31.36
CA GLU A 389 2.02 29.92 -30.11
C GLU A 389 3.35 30.66 -30.08
N ARG A 390 3.65 31.41 -31.15
CA ARG A 390 4.84 32.27 -31.32
C ARG A 390 5.08 33.24 -30.15
N LEU A 391 4.07 33.48 -29.31
CA LEU A 391 4.12 34.35 -28.13
C LEU A 391 4.46 33.62 -26.82
N CYS A 392 4.20 32.32 -26.69
CA CYS A 392 4.37 31.57 -25.42
C CYS A 392 5.71 30.83 -25.34
N LEU A 393 6.21 30.32 -26.47
CA LEU A 393 7.49 29.61 -26.61
C LEU A 393 8.67 30.31 -25.92
N PRO A 394 8.84 31.63 -26.07
CA PRO A 394 10.05 32.26 -25.58
C PRO A 394 10.15 32.28 -24.03
N ASN A 395 9.03 32.35 -23.31
CA ASN A 395 9.01 32.30 -21.83
C ASN A 395 9.38 30.91 -21.29
N SER A 396 8.91 29.85 -21.94
CA SER A 396 9.23 28.46 -21.57
C SER A 396 10.70 28.12 -21.79
N ILE A 397 11.27 28.57 -22.92
CA ILE A 397 12.70 28.42 -23.22
C ILE A 397 13.55 29.20 -22.21
N GLU A 398 13.20 30.47 -21.94
CA GLU A 398 13.90 31.33 -20.99
C GLU A 398 13.99 30.67 -19.60
N LYS A 399 12.87 30.13 -19.12
CA LYS A 399 12.81 29.46 -17.81
C LYS A 399 13.69 28.23 -17.72
N LYS A 400 13.73 27.39 -18.76
CA LYS A 400 14.55 26.16 -18.80
C LYS A 400 16.03 26.48 -18.96
N LEU A 401 16.38 27.41 -19.84
CA LEU A 401 17.74 27.88 -20.04
C LEU A 401 18.34 28.52 -18.78
N ASN A 402 17.57 29.37 -18.10
CA ASN A 402 17.96 29.92 -16.79
C ASN A 402 18.31 28.83 -15.78
N ARG A 403 17.49 27.78 -15.69
CA ARG A 403 17.77 26.65 -14.80
C ARG A 403 19.05 25.91 -15.21
N ARG A 404 19.27 25.67 -16.51
CA ARG A 404 20.50 24.98 -16.96
C ARG A 404 21.76 25.77 -16.65
N LEU A 405 21.75 27.07 -16.90
CA LEU A 405 22.90 27.96 -16.65
C LEU A 405 23.16 28.16 -15.15
N LEU A 406 22.10 28.38 -14.34
CA LEU A 406 22.23 28.59 -12.90
C LEU A 406 22.73 27.35 -12.14
N PHE A 407 22.41 26.15 -12.62
CA PHE A 407 22.78 24.89 -11.97
C PHE A 407 23.91 24.13 -12.69
N ASP A 408 24.63 24.77 -13.62
CA ASP A 408 25.71 24.18 -14.44
C ASP A 408 25.35 22.81 -15.07
N ARG A 409 24.12 22.71 -15.60
CA ARG A 409 23.61 21.47 -16.22
C ARG A 409 23.75 21.44 -17.73
N SER A 410 24.37 22.43 -18.35
CA SER A 410 24.49 22.50 -19.81
C SER A 410 25.60 21.59 -20.35
N ALA A 411 25.30 20.76 -21.35
CA ALA A 411 26.24 19.80 -21.93
C ALA A 411 27.41 20.47 -22.65
N ASN A 412 27.12 21.55 -23.39
CA ASN A 412 28.11 22.23 -24.24
C ASN A 412 27.70 23.70 -24.44
N GLY A 413 28.60 24.62 -24.09
CA GLY A 413 28.40 26.07 -24.25
C GLY A 413 28.25 26.51 -25.71
N ASP A 414 28.91 25.83 -26.66
CA ASP A 414 28.80 26.15 -28.09
C ASP A 414 27.45 25.73 -28.67
N CYS A 415 26.89 24.62 -28.18
CA CYS A 415 25.53 24.20 -28.53
C CYS A 415 24.50 25.21 -28.01
N GLU A 416 24.66 25.77 -26.80
CA GLU A 416 23.81 26.84 -26.27
C GLU A 416 23.94 28.16 -27.06
N ARG A 417 25.14 28.47 -27.57
CA ARG A 417 25.36 29.64 -28.44
C ARG A 417 24.75 29.47 -29.83
N SER A 418 24.95 28.32 -30.46
CA SER A 418 24.33 27.96 -31.75
C SER A 418 22.80 28.02 -31.64
N MET A 419 22.27 27.49 -30.55
CA MET A 419 20.85 27.54 -30.19
C MET A 419 20.29 28.96 -30.18
N LEU A 420 20.88 29.86 -29.38
CA LEU A 420 20.43 31.24 -29.25
C LEU A 420 20.52 31.99 -30.58
N THR A 421 21.53 31.68 -31.38
CA THR A 421 21.73 32.26 -32.71
C THR A 421 20.61 31.87 -33.68
N LYS A 422 20.16 30.60 -33.64
CA LYS A 422 19.07 30.10 -34.49
C LYS A 422 17.71 30.68 -34.08
N LEU A 423 17.44 30.79 -32.78
CA LEU A 423 16.25 31.49 -32.27
C LEU A 423 16.21 32.94 -32.73
N LYS A 424 17.34 33.63 -32.59
CA LYS A 424 17.49 35.01 -33.03
C LYS A 424 17.24 35.17 -34.52
N ARG A 425 17.74 34.24 -35.35
CA ARG A 425 17.56 34.26 -36.80
C ARG A 425 16.11 34.04 -37.22
N GLN A 426 15.39 33.12 -36.58
CA GLN A 426 14.01 32.76 -36.96
C GLN A 426 12.95 33.72 -36.43
N PHE A 427 13.07 34.20 -35.19
CA PHE A 427 12.03 35.02 -34.56
C PHE A 427 12.32 36.53 -34.59
N GLY A 428 13.56 36.93 -34.93
CA GLY A 428 13.99 38.34 -35.04
C GLY A 428 14.09 39.09 -33.70
N TRP A 429 14.66 40.30 -33.70
CA TRP A 429 14.71 41.22 -32.54
C TRP A 429 13.34 41.81 -32.14
N GLY A 430 12.27 41.39 -32.81
CA GLY A 430 10.96 42.04 -32.84
C GLY A 430 9.86 41.40 -31.98
N LEU A 431 10.21 40.56 -31.00
CA LEU A 431 9.26 40.24 -29.92
C LEU A 431 9.24 41.44 -28.95
N LYS A 432 8.15 42.23 -29.04
CA LYS A 432 7.78 43.47 -28.30
C LYS A 432 8.66 43.87 -27.11
N ALA A 433 9.20 45.10 -27.17
CA ALA A 433 9.71 46.03 -26.14
C ALA A 433 10.07 45.55 -24.70
N THR A 434 9.30 44.67 -24.05
CA THR A 434 9.62 44.05 -22.75
C THR A 434 10.81 43.08 -22.82
N TRP A 435 11.10 42.54 -24.00
CA TRP A 435 12.20 41.59 -24.23
C TRP A 435 13.59 42.26 -24.19
N ASN A 436 13.75 43.45 -24.76
CA ASN A 436 15.08 44.04 -25.01
C ASN A 436 15.90 44.37 -23.77
N GLY A 437 15.28 44.74 -22.64
CA GLY A 437 16.01 45.11 -21.42
C GLY A 437 16.53 43.90 -20.65
N ARG A 438 15.62 42.95 -20.35
CA ARG A 438 15.95 41.72 -19.61
C ARG A 438 16.82 40.78 -20.43
N TRP A 439 16.53 40.56 -21.71
CA TRP A 439 17.34 39.64 -22.54
C TRP A 439 18.73 40.19 -22.87
N ARG A 440 18.91 41.50 -23.04
CA ARG A 440 20.26 42.09 -23.21
C ARG A 440 21.05 42.05 -21.91
N ALA A 441 20.44 42.39 -20.77
CA ALA A 441 21.08 42.25 -19.46
C ALA A 441 21.40 40.78 -19.13
N TRP A 442 20.53 39.86 -19.56
CA TRP A 442 20.67 38.42 -19.41
C TRP A 442 21.73 37.82 -20.34
N LEU A 443 21.77 38.17 -21.63
CA LEU A 443 22.85 37.76 -22.54
C LEU A 443 24.22 38.28 -22.08
N VAL A 444 24.27 39.54 -21.63
CA VAL A 444 25.51 40.12 -21.07
C VAL A 444 25.89 39.42 -19.77
N GLY A 445 24.95 39.16 -18.86
CA GLY A 445 25.20 38.42 -17.63
C GLY A 445 25.59 36.95 -17.84
N SER A 446 24.99 36.28 -18.82
CA SER A 446 25.32 34.90 -19.19
C SER A 446 26.63 34.79 -19.97
N PHE A 447 26.98 35.77 -20.81
CA PHE A 447 28.33 35.86 -21.41
C PHE A 447 29.43 36.10 -20.36
N ILE A 448 29.12 36.80 -19.27
CA ILE A 448 30.03 36.98 -18.13
C ILE A 448 30.16 35.70 -17.27
N LEU A 449 29.14 34.83 -17.28
CA LEU A 449 29.11 33.57 -16.53
C LEU A 449 29.63 32.35 -17.31
N ILE A 450 29.83 32.46 -18.63
CA ILE A 450 30.55 31.45 -19.41
C ILE A 450 32.05 31.61 -19.09
N PRO A 451 32.78 30.55 -18.69
CA PRO A 451 34.20 30.63 -18.41
C PRO A 451 34.95 31.32 -19.56
N TYR A 452 35.90 32.20 -19.20
CA TYR A 452 36.69 33.00 -20.13
C TYR A 452 37.42 32.16 -21.21
N ASP A 453 37.60 30.87 -20.95
CA ASP A 453 38.35 29.92 -21.78
C ASP A 453 37.63 29.48 -23.06
N LEU A 454 36.39 29.95 -23.28
CA LEU A 454 35.55 29.65 -24.45
C LEU A 454 35.30 30.88 -25.34
N ILE A 455 36.12 31.92 -25.23
CA ILE A 455 36.08 33.10 -26.10
C ILE A 455 37.36 33.12 -26.93
N ASP A 456 37.34 32.42 -28.08
CA ASP A 456 38.15 32.73 -29.26
C ASP A 456 37.32 32.50 -30.52
#